data_AF-A0A7X8CXA9-F1
#
_entry.id   AF-A0A7X8CXA9-F1
#
_cell.length_a   1.000
_cell.length_b   1.000
_cell.length_c   1.000
_cell.angle_alpha   90.00
_cell.angle_beta   90.00
_cell.angle_gamma   90.00
#
_symmetry.space_group_name_H-M   'P 1'
#
loop_
_entity.id
_entity.type
_entity.pdbx_description
1 polymer ?
#
loop_
_entity_poly.entity_id
_entity_poly.type
_entity_poly.pdbx_seq_one_letter_code
_entity_poly.pdbx_strand_id
1 'polypeptide(L)' 'PGPAPEGMDSTGDPVMNLPWTHAGLPTLSLPAGVFPNGLPAGLQIAAPFGRDEHLLRFGIDMERILNTLPTKV' A
#
# COMPACT_ATOMS: atom_id res chain seq x y z
N PRO A 1 -6.93 -7.24 9.26
CA PRO A 1 -6.15 -6.11 8.72
C PRO A 1 -5.07 -5.59 9.68
N GLY A 2 -3.81 -5.51 9.24
CA GLY A 2 -2.65 -5.11 10.06
C GLY A 2 -1.32 -5.25 9.29
N PRO A 3 -0.16 -4.99 9.94
CA PRO A 3 1.15 -5.31 9.36
C PRO A 3 1.23 -6.78 8.94
N ALA A 4 2.18 -7.09 8.05
CA ALA A 4 2.49 -8.47 7.71
C ALA A 4 2.78 -9.28 9.00
N PRO A 5 2.28 -10.52 9.10
CA PRO A 5 2.65 -11.39 10.21
C PRO A 5 4.17 -11.56 10.26
N GLU A 6 4.72 -11.69 11.46
CA GLU A 6 6.13 -12.07 11.61
C GLU A 6 6.33 -13.54 11.21
N GLY A 7 7.46 -13.84 10.56
CA GLY A 7 7.78 -15.19 10.09
C GLY A 7 7.30 -15.49 8.67
N MET A 8 7.25 -16.78 8.31
CA MET A 8 6.91 -17.24 6.94
C MET A 8 5.70 -18.20 6.91
N ASP A 9 5.04 -18.41 8.04
CA ASP A 9 3.92 -19.35 8.16
C ASP A 9 2.63 -18.84 7.48
N SER A 10 2.56 -17.54 7.20
CA SER A 10 1.44 -16.90 6.54
C SER A 10 1.89 -15.66 5.78
N THR A 11 1.21 -15.37 4.66
CA THR A 11 1.40 -14.14 3.88
C THR A 11 0.56 -12.98 4.40
N GLY A 12 -0.22 -13.18 5.48
CA GLY A 12 -1.13 -12.19 6.04
C GLY A 12 -2.57 -12.29 5.54
N ASP A 13 -3.42 -11.43 6.09
CA ASP A 13 -4.85 -11.36 5.80
C ASP A 13 -5.12 -10.49 4.55
N PRO A 14 -5.69 -11.03 3.46
CA PRO A 14 -5.93 -10.30 2.22
C PRO A 14 -7.16 -9.37 2.26
N VAL A 15 -7.84 -9.21 3.40
CA VAL A 15 -9.09 -8.42 3.51
C VAL A 15 -9.00 -7.02 2.89
N MET A 16 -7.82 -6.39 2.90
CA MET A 16 -7.62 -5.06 2.30
C MET A 16 -7.47 -5.08 0.77
N ASN A 17 -7.20 -6.23 0.16
CA ASN A 17 -7.08 -6.40 -1.30
C ASN A 17 -8.36 -6.91 -1.95
N LEU A 18 -9.10 -7.79 -1.26
CA LEU A 18 -10.26 -8.49 -1.82
C LEU A 18 -11.32 -7.55 -2.44
N PRO A 19 -11.73 -6.43 -1.81
CA PRO A 19 -12.76 -5.57 -2.39
C PRO A 19 -12.38 -5.02 -3.76
N TRP A 20 -11.12 -4.58 -3.93
CA TRP A 20 -10.64 -3.96 -5.16
C TRP A 20 -10.47 -4.98 -6.28
N THR A 21 -9.92 -6.16 -5.95
CA THR A 21 -9.79 -7.26 -6.90
C THR A 21 -11.15 -7.71 -7.44
N HIS A 22 -12.15 -7.86 -6.57
CA HIS A 22 -13.50 -8.24 -7.00
C HIS A 22 -14.18 -7.15 -7.84
N ALA A 23 -13.92 -5.88 -7.53
CA ALA A 23 -14.42 -4.75 -8.30
C ALA A 23 -13.64 -4.50 -9.61
N GLY A 24 -12.53 -5.20 -9.85
CA GLY A 24 -11.65 -4.99 -11.01
C GLY A 24 -10.99 -3.61 -11.01
N LEU A 25 -10.83 -2.98 -9.85
CA LEU A 25 -10.30 -1.62 -9.74
C LEU A 25 -8.76 -1.62 -9.67
N PRO A 26 -8.09 -0.68 -10.36
CA PRO A 26 -6.66 -0.54 -10.26
C PRO A 26 -6.24 -0.12 -8.84
N THR A 27 -5.18 -0.74 -8.34
CA THR A 27 -4.60 -0.42 -7.02
C THR A 27 -3.08 -0.26 -7.14
N LEU A 28 -2.52 0.61 -6.30
CA LEU A 28 -1.10 0.91 -6.21
C LEU A 28 -0.69 0.89 -4.74
N SER A 29 0.45 0.26 -4.44
CA SER A 29 1.02 0.23 -3.09
C SER A 29 2.33 1.00 -3.06
N LEU A 30 2.49 1.90 -2.09
CA LEU A 30 3.68 2.72 -1.87
C LEU A 30 4.26 2.48 -0.47
N PRO A 31 5.60 2.49 -0.29
CA PRO A 31 6.20 2.50 1.05
C PRO A 31 5.76 3.74 1.83
N ALA A 32 5.31 3.55 3.07
CA ALA A 32 4.71 4.61 3.88
C ALA A 32 5.26 4.68 5.31
N GLY A 33 6.40 4.03 5.57
CA GLY A 33 7.09 4.09 6.86
C GLY A 33 7.38 2.71 7.44
N VAL A 34 7.54 2.67 8.76
CA VAL A 34 7.82 1.46 9.54
C VAL A 34 6.86 1.43 10.73
N PHE A 35 6.29 0.26 11.02
CA PHE A 35 5.46 0.05 12.19
C PHE A 35 6.32 -0.01 13.47
N PRO A 36 5.73 0.16 14.68
CA PRO A 36 6.49 0.12 15.93
C PRO A 36 7.29 -1.18 16.18
N ASN A 37 6.94 -2.28 15.51
CA ASN A 37 7.65 -3.56 15.57
C ASN A 37 8.77 -3.69 14.52
N GLY A 38 9.13 -2.62 13.81
CA GLY A 38 10.22 -2.61 12.83
C GLY A 38 9.85 -3.15 11.45
N LEU A 39 8.60 -3.56 11.23
CA LEU A 39 8.14 -4.05 9.92
C LEU A 39 7.74 -2.91 8.98
N PRO A 40 7.98 -3.03 7.66
CA PRO A 40 7.63 -1.98 6.70
C PRO A 40 6.11 -1.77 6.62
N ALA A 41 5.70 -0.51 6.55
CA ALA A 41 4.33 -0.10 6.30
C ALA A 41 4.14 0.30 4.83
N GLY A 42 3.01 -0.11 4.24
CA GLY A 42 2.60 0.26 2.90
C GLY A 42 1.28 1.03 2.90
N LEU A 43 1.15 2.02 2.01
CA LEU A 43 -0.10 2.71 1.71
C LEU A 43 -0.66 2.18 0.40
N GLN A 44 -1.89 1.67 0.42
CA GLN A 44 -2.62 1.26 -0.77
C GLN A 44 -3.56 2.38 -1.23
N ILE A 45 -3.54 2.69 -2.51
CA ILE A 45 -4.39 3.67 -3.17
C ILE A 45 -5.14 2.94 -4.28
N ALA A 46 -6.47 3.10 -4.32
CA ALA A 46 -7.32 2.58 -5.39
C ALA A 46 -7.82 3.74 -6.27
N ALA A 47 -8.01 3.49 -7.57
CA ALA A 47 -8.63 4.44 -8.48
C ALA A 47 -9.86 3.82 -9.16
N PRO A 48 -10.74 4.63 -9.78
CA PRO A 48 -11.83 4.13 -10.60
C PRO A 48 -11.33 3.23 -11.75
N PHE A 49 -12.23 2.39 -12.27
CA PHE A 49 -11.93 1.48 -13.36
C PHE A 49 -11.34 2.20 -14.59
N GLY A 50 -10.26 1.65 -15.17
CA GLY A 50 -9.60 2.18 -16.36
C GLY A 50 -8.94 3.54 -16.17
N ARG A 51 -8.44 3.82 -14.96
CA ARG A 51 -7.71 5.05 -14.59
C ARG A 51 -6.28 4.74 -14.11
N ASP A 52 -5.67 3.70 -14.64
CA ASP A 52 -4.35 3.20 -14.28
C ASP A 52 -3.26 4.26 -14.42
N GLU A 53 -3.24 5.00 -15.54
CA GLU A 53 -2.24 6.05 -15.78
C GLU A 53 -2.43 7.23 -14.80
N HIS A 54 -3.68 7.53 -14.44
CA HIS A 54 -3.98 8.54 -13.44
C HIS A 54 -3.51 8.10 -12.05
N LEU A 55 -3.73 6.83 -11.70
CA LEU A 55 -3.27 6.24 -10.45
C LEU A 55 -1.74 6.24 -10.36
N LEU A 56 -1.04 5.90 -11.44
CA LEU A 56 0.42 5.95 -11.50
C LEU A 56 0.94 7.38 -11.37
N ARG A 57 0.32 8.34 -12.07
CA ARG A 57 0.70 9.76 -11.96
C ARG A 57 0.53 10.27 -10.54
N PHE A 58 -0.62 9.97 -9.93
CA PHE A 58 -0.90 10.32 -8.53
C PHE A 58 0.10 9.64 -7.59
N GLY A 59 0.45 8.38 -7.86
CA GLY A 59 1.44 7.62 -7.11
C GLY A 59 2.82 8.28 -7.05
N ILE A 60 3.29 8.85 -8.16
CA ILE A 60 4.58 9.59 -8.19
C ILE A 60 4.55 10.81 -7.27
N ASP A 61 3.44 11.55 -7.26
CA ASP A 61 3.31 12.72 -6.40
C ASP A 61 3.19 12.31 -4.93
N MET A 62 2.48 11.22 -4.63
CA MET A 62 2.38 10.65 -3.29
C MET A 62 3.71 10.11 -2.78
N GLU A 63 4.48 9.39 -3.60
CA GLU A 63 5.81 8.88 -3.25
C GLU A 63 6.74 10.01 -2.81
N ARG A 64 6.74 11.13 -3.54
CA ARG A 64 7.54 12.32 -3.17
C ARG A 64 7.17 12.85 -1.80
N ILE A 65 5.87 12.92 -1.49
CA ILE A 65 5.38 13.38 -0.19
C ILE A 65 5.80 12.40 0.91
N LEU A 66 5.59 11.09 0.70
CA LEU A 66 5.93 10.05 1.67
C LEU A 66 7.44 10.01 1.95
N ASN A 67 8.28 10.25 0.95
CA ASN A 67 9.73 10.32 1.12
C ASN A 67 10.21 11.53 1.93
N THR A 68 9.36 12.54 2.16
CA THR A 68 9.69 13.65 3.07
C THR A 68 9.33 13.36 4.52
N LEU A 69 8.55 12.31 4.78
CA LEU A 69 8.18 11.93 6.13
C LEU A 69 9.35 11.20 6.79
N PRO A 70 9.67 11.49 8.07
CA PRO A 70 10.73 10.80 8.77
C PRO A 70 10.36 9.32 8.90
N THR A 71 11.07 8.46 8.17
CA THR A 71 11.10 7.02 8.38
C THR A 71 11.80 6.76 9.70
N LYS A 72 11.05 6.83 10.81
CA LYS A 72 11.55 6.41 12.12
C LYS A 72 11.87 4.92 12.05
N VAL A 73 13.16 4.61 12.14
CA VAL A 73 13.69 3.31 12.57
C VAL A 73 13.51 3.19 14.07
#